data_AF-A0A7S0A002-F1
#
_entry.id   AF-A0A7S0A002-F1
#
_cell.length_a   1.000
_cell.length_b   1.000
_cell.length_c   1.000
_cell.angle_alpha   90.00
_cell.angle_beta   90.00
_cell.angle_gamma   90.00
#
_symmetry.space_group_name_H-M   'P 1'
#
loop_
_entity.id
_entity.type
_entity.pdbx_description
1 polymer ?
#
loop_
_entity_poly.entity_id
_entity_poly.type
_entity_poly.pdbx_seq_one_letter_code
_entity_poly.pdbx_strand_id
1 'polypeptide(L)'
;KMNGGHPAKSVWPAHIGALMAANRSTIEFLWKALGLPATGDSVQCTALCAALVKYIAKVGILPPTSDRACYVVGHETKCDVDVHPRGLVRRVASGEDVEPD
;
A
#
# COMPACT_ATOMS: atom_id res chain seq x y z
N LYS A 1 -10.89 11.63 7.73
CA LYS A 1 -9.56 11.93 8.31
C LYS A 1 -8.60 10.83 7.86
N MET A 2 -7.74 11.10 6.89
CA MET A 2 -6.64 10.19 6.53
C MET A 2 -5.43 10.56 7.41
N ASN A 3 -4.73 9.55 7.95
CA ASN A 3 -3.62 9.73 8.89
C ASN A 3 -2.43 10.41 8.22
N GLY A 4 -1.95 11.52 8.78
CA GLY A 4 -0.68 12.14 8.41
C GLY A 4 -0.76 13.63 8.08
N GLY A 5 -1.19 14.45 9.03
CA GLY A 5 -1.15 15.92 8.93
C GLY A 5 0.27 16.49 8.93
N HIS A 6 1.02 16.27 7.85
CA HIS A 6 2.23 17.00 7.49
C HIS A 6 1.98 17.75 6.17
N PRO A 7 2.68 18.86 5.89
CA PRO A 7 2.54 19.59 4.62
C PRO A 7 2.64 18.61 3.46
N ALA A 8 1.86 18.82 2.40
CA ALA A 8 1.70 17.87 1.31
C ALA A 8 3.08 17.42 0.79
N LYS A 9 3.54 16.26 1.26
CA LYS A 9 4.84 15.72 0.89
C LYS A 9 4.71 15.32 -0.57
N SER A 10 5.55 15.91 -1.42
CA SER A 10 5.68 15.47 -2.80
C SER A 10 6.68 14.32 -2.89
N VAL A 11 6.48 13.44 -3.84
CA VAL A 11 7.34 12.29 -4.11
C VAL A 11 7.84 12.32 -5.54
N TRP A 12 9.12 12.03 -5.71
CA TRP A 12 9.78 11.96 -7.02
C TRP A 12 9.71 10.54 -7.58
N PRO A 13 9.62 10.36 -8.90
CA PRO A 13 9.62 9.03 -9.53
C PRO A 13 10.83 8.18 -9.13
N ALA A 14 12.02 8.80 -9.04
CA ALA A 14 13.24 8.11 -8.62
C ALA A 14 13.16 7.54 -7.19
N HIS A 15 12.43 8.22 -6.29
CA HIS A 15 12.23 7.74 -4.92
C HIS A 15 11.36 6.48 -4.92
N ILE A 16 10.27 6.46 -5.69
CA ILE A 16 9.45 5.25 -5.86
C ILE A 16 10.28 4.12 -6.51
N GLY A 17 11.11 4.45 -7.51
CA GLY A 17 12.06 3.50 -8.12
C GLY A 17 12.97 2.83 -7.10
N ALA A 18 13.57 3.62 -6.21
CA ALA A 18 14.41 3.10 -5.15
C ALA A 18 13.64 2.22 -4.15
N LEU A 19 12.45 2.67 -3.70
CA LEU A 19 11.62 1.90 -2.75
C LEU A 19 11.13 0.57 -3.32
N MET A 20 10.84 0.53 -4.62
CA MET A 20 10.35 -0.68 -5.30
C MET A 20 11.48 -1.54 -5.88
N ALA A 21 12.74 -1.13 -5.72
CA ALA A 21 13.88 -1.71 -6.45
C ALA A 21 13.61 -1.84 -7.96
N ALA A 22 12.94 -0.83 -8.54
CA ALA A 22 12.48 -0.83 -9.92
C ALA A 22 13.37 0.06 -10.79
N ASN A 23 13.58 -0.35 -12.05
CA ASN A 23 14.32 0.46 -13.02
C ASN A 23 13.47 1.61 -13.56
N ARG A 24 14.12 2.55 -14.27
CA ARG A 24 13.48 3.74 -14.83
C ARG A 24 12.30 3.40 -15.75
N SER A 25 12.44 2.42 -16.63
CA SER A 25 11.38 2.02 -17.58
C SER A 25 10.15 1.48 -16.85
N THR A 26 10.32 0.72 -15.76
CA THR A 26 9.21 0.26 -14.92
C THR A 26 8.48 1.43 -14.26
N ILE A 27 9.22 2.44 -13.76
CA ILE A 27 8.62 3.63 -13.16
C ILE A 27 7.91 4.50 -14.20
N GLU A 28 8.46 4.64 -15.40
CA GLU A 28 7.81 5.32 -16.52
C GLU A 28 6.48 4.66 -16.89
N PHE A 29 6.47 3.32 -16.95
CA PHE A 29 5.25 2.56 -17.19
C PHE A 29 4.21 2.78 -16.08
N LEU A 30 4.63 2.71 -14.80
CA LEU A 30 3.76 2.98 -13.66
C LEU A 30 3.16 4.40 -13.73
N TRP A 31 3.99 5.41 -13.95
CA TRP A 31 3.53 6.81 -14.04
C TRP A 31 2.50 7.01 -15.15
N LYS A 32 2.75 6.40 -16.32
CA LYS A 32 1.81 6.42 -17.45
C LYS A 32 0.50 5.70 -17.12
N ALA A 33 0.57 4.53 -16.48
CA ALA A 33 -0.61 3.76 -16.08
C ALA A 33 -1.48 4.53 -15.07
N LEU A 34 -0.85 5.30 -14.18
CA LEU A 34 -1.51 6.14 -13.20
C LEU A 34 -2.00 7.48 -13.76
N GLY A 35 -1.66 7.83 -15.02
CA GLY A 35 -2.02 9.10 -15.63
C GLY A 35 -1.34 10.30 -14.97
N LEU A 36 -0.14 10.09 -14.41
CA LEU A 36 0.64 11.14 -13.76
C LEU A 36 1.50 11.92 -14.78
N PRO A 37 1.91 13.17 -14.46
CA PRO A 37 2.76 14.00 -15.34
C PRO A 37 4.04 13.28 -15.75
N ALA A 38 4.66 13.67 -16.87
CA ALA A 38 5.85 13.01 -17.38
C ALA A 38 6.95 12.81 -16.31
N THR A 39 7.70 11.72 -16.43
CA THR A 39 8.75 11.33 -15.49
C THR A 39 9.81 12.42 -15.37
N GLY A 40 9.81 13.08 -14.21
CA GLY A 40 10.66 14.23 -13.93
C GLY A 40 10.03 15.16 -12.91
N ASP A 41 8.69 15.22 -12.88
CA ASP A 41 7.97 16.05 -11.93
C ASP A 41 7.63 15.30 -10.64
N SER A 42 7.76 15.99 -9.51
CA SER A 42 7.27 15.49 -8.22
C SER A 42 5.74 15.57 -8.18
N VAL A 43 5.09 14.57 -7.57
CA VAL A 43 3.64 14.55 -7.38
C VAL A 43 3.30 14.56 -5.90
N GLN A 44 2.17 15.17 -5.51
CA GLN A 44 1.72 15.08 -4.13
C GLN A 44 1.41 13.61 -3.76
N CYS A 45 1.82 13.18 -2.56
CA CYS A 45 1.55 11.82 -2.09
C CYS A 45 0.05 11.48 -2.15
N THR A 46 -0.84 12.42 -1.82
CA THR A 46 -2.29 12.23 -1.89
C THR A 46 -2.76 11.96 -3.32
N ALA A 47 -2.21 12.67 -4.31
CA ALA A 47 -2.52 12.46 -5.72
C ALA A 47 -2.00 11.09 -6.20
N LEU A 48 -0.78 10.71 -5.80
CA LEU A 48 -0.21 9.39 -6.10
C LEU A 48 -1.09 8.27 -5.51
N CYS A 49 -1.46 8.37 -4.23
CA CYS A 49 -2.31 7.38 -3.56
C CYS A 49 -3.70 7.29 -4.23
N ALA A 50 -4.32 8.43 -4.54
CA ALA A 50 -5.63 8.45 -5.20
C ALA A 50 -5.57 7.82 -6.60
N ALA A 51 -4.54 8.13 -7.38
CA ALA A 51 -4.34 7.55 -8.70
C ALA A 51 -4.13 6.03 -8.63
N LEU A 52 -3.32 5.55 -7.66
CA LEU A 52 -3.07 4.13 -7.44
C LEU A 52 -4.33 3.37 -7.04
N VAL A 53 -5.09 3.88 -6.07
CA VAL A 53 -6.37 3.28 -5.64
C VAL A 53 -7.34 3.21 -6.81
N LYS A 54 -7.45 4.29 -7.59
CA LYS A 54 -8.30 4.34 -8.78
C LYS A 54 -7.86 3.36 -9.87
N TYR A 55 -6.56 3.17 -10.06
CA TYR A 55 -6.02 2.20 -11.00
C TYR A 55 -6.37 0.77 -10.55
N ILE A 56 -6.08 0.42 -9.30
CA ILE A 56 -6.37 -0.92 -8.75
C ILE A 56 -7.86 -1.23 -8.83
N ALA A 57 -8.75 -0.29 -8.49
CA ALA A 57 -10.19 -0.48 -8.60
C ALA A 57 -10.69 -0.84 -10.02
N LYS A 58 -9.89 -0.57 -11.07
CA LYS A 58 -10.20 -0.98 -12.45
C LYS A 58 -9.66 -2.35 -12.81
N VAL A 59 -8.57 -2.79 -12.18
CA VAL A 59 -7.80 -3.98 -12.59
C VAL A 59 -7.78 -5.09 -11.55
N GLY A 60 -8.32 -4.85 -10.35
CA GLY A 60 -8.28 -5.82 -9.25
C GLY A 60 -9.05 -5.35 -8.01
N ILE A 61 -8.81 -6.04 -6.90
CA ILE A 61 -9.46 -5.81 -5.62
C ILE A 61 -8.40 -5.34 -4.62
N LEU A 62 -8.63 -4.20 -3.98
CA LEU A 62 -7.81 -3.77 -2.85
C LEU A 62 -8.16 -4.61 -1.62
N PRO A 63 -7.17 -5.14 -0.90
CA PRO A 63 -7.46 -5.72 0.40
C PRO A 63 -8.02 -4.63 1.33
N PRO A 64 -8.92 -4.98 2.26
CA PRO A 64 -9.48 -4.04 3.23
C PRO A 64 -8.44 -3.38 4.13
N THR A 65 -7.27 -4.01 4.30
CA THR A 65 -6.15 -3.52 5.11
C THR A 65 -4.82 -3.72 4.38
N SER A 66 -3.85 -2.82 4.61
CA SER A 66 -2.51 -2.88 3.99
C SER A 66 -1.52 -3.70 4.80
N ASP A 67 -1.63 -3.69 6.12
CA ASP A 67 -0.68 -4.34 7.03
C ASP A 67 -1.20 -5.75 7.31
N ARG A 68 -0.96 -6.68 6.38
CA ARG A 68 -1.40 -8.07 6.50
C ARG A 68 -0.24 -8.99 6.87
N ALA A 69 -0.46 -9.87 7.84
CA ALA A 69 0.42 -10.99 8.13
C ALA A 69 -0.09 -12.27 7.45
N CYS A 70 0.86 -13.15 7.12
CA CYS A 70 0.59 -14.46 6.57
C CYS A 70 1.00 -15.57 7.55
N TYR A 71 0.22 -16.64 7.61
CA TYR A 71 0.48 -17.81 8.45
C TYR A 71 0.09 -19.09 7.68
N VAL A 72 0.59 -20.22 8.17
CA VAL A 72 0.37 -21.53 7.54
C VAL A 72 -0.54 -22.37 8.43
N VAL A 73 -1.60 -22.91 7.84
CA VAL A 73 -2.48 -23.90 8.48
C VAL A 73 -2.42 -25.17 7.66
N GLY A 74 -1.80 -26.21 8.20
CA GLY A 74 -1.50 -27.43 7.44
C GLY A 74 -0.55 -27.12 6.27
N HIS A 75 -1.05 -27.23 5.04
CA HIS A 75 -0.28 -26.98 3.79
C HIS A 75 -0.74 -25.70 3.05
N GLU A 76 -1.66 -24.91 3.62
CA GLU A 76 -2.18 -23.70 3.00
C GLU A 76 -1.61 -22.44 3.67
N THR A 77 -1.23 -21.44 2.85
CA THR A 77 -0.80 -20.12 3.34
C THR A 77 -1.96 -19.14 3.26
N LYS A 78 -2.38 -18.60 4.40
CA LYS A 78 -3.39 -17.55 4.51
C LYS A 78 -2.73 -16.20 4.80
N CYS A 79 -3.24 -15.12 4.22
CA CYS A 79 -2.72 -13.74 4.32
C CYS A 79 -3.83 -12.73 4.60
N ASP A 80 -4.56 -12.93 5.70
CA ASP A 80 -5.78 -12.20 6.06
C ASP A 80 -5.73 -11.51 7.43
N VAL A 81 -4.68 -11.71 8.24
CA VAL A 81 -4.56 -11.08 9.56
C VAL A 81 -4.11 -9.63 9.43
N ASP A 82 -4.98 -8.69 9.81
CA ASP A 82 -4.60 -7.27 9.94
C ASP A 82 -3.72 -7.04 11.19
N VAL A 83 -2.46 -6.73 10.94
CA VAL A 83 -1.43 -6.44 11.94
C VAL A 83 -1.12 -4.96 12.08
N HIS A 84 -2.02 -4.08 11.63
CA HIS A 84 -1.87 -2.64 11.85
C HIS A 84 -1.66 -2.36 13.34
N PRO A 85 -0.63 -1.57 13.75
CA PRO A 85 -0.18 -1.52 15.15
C PRO A 85 -1.27 -1.20 16.16
N ARG A 86 -2.21 -0.31 15.84
CA ARG A 86 -3.34 0.03 16.73
C ARG A 86 -4.31 -1.14 16.91
N GLY A 87 -4.57 -1.90 15.85
CA GLY A 87 -5.43 -3.08 15.91
C GLY A 87 -4.72 -4.23 16.63
N LEU A 88 -3.44 -4.44 16.34
CA LEU A 88 -2.63 -5.51 16.91
C LEU A 88 -2.48 -5.37 18.44
N VAL A 89 -2.12 -4.18 18.93
CA VAL A 89 -1.96 -3.92 20.38
C VAL A 89 -3.26 -4.22 21.13
N ARG A 90 -4.41 -3.86 20.54
CA ARG A 90 -5.71 -4.16 21.14
C ARG A 90 -5.95 -5.65 21.25
N ARG A 91 -5.76 -6.40 20.16
CA ARG A 91 -6.00 -7.86 20.12
C ARG A 91 -5.08 -8.63 21.07
N VAL A 92 -3.81 -8.27 21.11
CA VAL A 92 -2.83 -8.86 22.05
C VAL A 92 -3.21 -8.57 23.50
N ALA A 93 -3.66 -7.35 23.81
CA ALA A 93 -4.11 -7.01 25.16
C ALA A 93 -5.42 -7.72 25.56
N SER A 94 -6.29 -8.02 24.60
CA SER A 94 -7.53 -8.78 24.84
C SER A 94 -7.31 -10.27 25.08
N GLY A 95 -6.15 -10.82 24.69
CA GLY A 95 -5.94 -12.27 24.65
C GLY A 95 -6.84 -12.98 23.64
N GLU A 96 -7.30 -12.28 22.60
CA GLU A 96 -8.07 -12.88 21.52
C GLU A 96 -7.14 -13.76 20.68
N ASP A 97 -7.34 -15.08 20.76
CA ASP A 97 -6.80 -16.01 19.78
C ASP A 97 -7.38 -15.65 18.41
N VAL A 98 -6.51 -15.58 17.40
CA VAL A 98 -6.90 -15.27 16.02
C VAL A 98 -7.65 -16.47 15.46
N GLU A 99 -8.97 -16.48 15.58
CA GLU A 99 -9.80 -17.42 14.83
C GLU A 99 -9.82 -16.97 13.36
N PRO A 100 -9.42 -17.83 12.42
CA PRO A 100 -9.42 -17.51 11.00
C PRO A 100 -10.85 -17.46 10.45
N ASP A 101 -11.20 -16.38 9.74
CA ASP A 101 -12.41 -16.33 8.90
C ASP A 101 -12.36 -17.35 7.74
#